data_AF-W1YQM9-F1
#
_entry.id   AF-W1YQM9-F1
#
_cell.length_a   1.000
_cell.length_b   1.000
_cell.length_c   1.000
_cell.angle_alpha   90.00
_cell.angle_beta   90.00
_cell.angle_gamma   90.00
#
_symmetry.space_group_name_H-M   'P 1'
#
loop_
_entity.id
_entity.type
_entity.pdbx_description
1 polymer ?
#
loop_
_entity_poly.entity_id
_entity_poly.type
_entity_poly.pdbx_seq_one_letter_code
_entity_poly.pdbx_strand_id
1 'polypeptide(L)' 'GEENVPPQHALLRWEPGVQTVAVKCDLCDFLPEGPACVRACPNQALRLIPDDSLQRQMKEKQRLAASWFAN' A
#
# COMPACT_ATOMS: atom_id res chain seq x y z
N GLY A 1 -0.54 26.54 -27.76
CA GLY A 1 -0.46 26.82 -26.32
C GLY A 1 -0.54 25.51 -25.60
N GLU A 2 0.60 24.83 -25.43
CA GLU A 2 0.74 23.52 -24.79
C GLU A 2 2.15 23.42 -24.16
N GLU A 3 2.60 24.50 -23.53
CA GLU A 3 3.90 24.54 -22.87
C GLU A 3 3.64 24.46 -21.38
N ASN A 4 3.74 23.24 -20.81
CA ASN A 4 3.79 22.86 -19.38
C ASN A 4 2.99 21.58 -19.02
N VAL A 5 2.90 20.58 -19.90
CA VAL A 5 2.52 19.22 -19.47
C VAL A 5 3.81 18.48 -19.08
N PRO A 6 4.00 18.06 -17.80
CA PRO A 6 5.15 17.25 -17.43
C PRO A 6 5.21 16.00 -18.31
N PRO A 7 6.40 15.53 -18.73
CA PRO A 7 6.49 14.29 -19.48
C PRO A 7 5.86 13.17 -18.64
N GLN A 8 4.70 12.69 -19.09
CA GLN A 8 4.07 11.53 -18.49
C GLN A 8 5.07 10.36 -18.55
N HIS A 9 5.35 9.76 -17.39
CA HIS A 9 6.25 8.62 -17.26
C HIS A 9 5.82 7.53 -18.25
N ALA A 10 6.76 6.84 -18.89
CA ALA A 10 6.46 5.87 -19.95
C ALA A 10 5.39 4.83 -19.53
N LEU A 11 5.39 4.45 -18.25
CA LEU A 11 4.41 3.53 -17.65
C LEU A 11 2.96 4.05 -17.59
N LEU A 12 2.74 5.35 -17.83
CA LEU A 12 1.44 6.02 -17.73
C LEU A 12 0.95 6.59 -19.07
N ARG A 13 1.75 6.44 -20.14
CA ARG A 13 1.40 6.94 -21.48
C ARG A 13 0.59 5.89 -22.23
N TRP A 14 -0.55 6.30 -22.78
CA TRP A 14 -1.25 5.50 -23.78
C TRP A 14 -0.67 5.77 -25.17
N GLU A 15 -0.36 4.71 -25.92
CA GLU A 15 0.15 4.78 -27.29
C GLU A 15 -0.64 3.82 -28.20
N PRO A 16 -1.16 4.28 -29.35
CA PRO A 16 -1.85 3.42 -30.30
C PRO A 16 -0.97 2.25 -30.75
N GLY A 17 -1.51 1.03 -30.74
CA GLY A 17 -0.78 -0.19 -31.12
C GLY A 17 0.10 -0.78 -30.00
N VAL A 18 0.20 -0.10 -28.85
CA VAL A 18 0.87 -0.63 -27.65
C VAL A 18 -0.20 -1.14 -26.67
N GLN A 19 0.07 -2.28 -26.03
CA GLN A 19 -0.83 -2.83 -25.02
C GLN A 19 -0.92 -1.89 -23.82
N THR A 20 -2.14 -1.53 -23.42
CA THR A 20 -2.41 -0.80 -22.18
C THR A 20 -2.16 -1.71 -20.98
N VAL A 21 -1.30 -1.27 -20.05
CA VAL A 21 -0.96 -2.01 -18.83
C VAL A 21 -1.24 -1.15 -17.60
N ALA A 22 -1.87 -1.74 -16.59
CA ALA A 22 -2.05 -1.09 -15.29
C ALA A 22 -0.87 -1.42 -14.37
N VAL A 23 -0.22 -0.38 -13.83
CA VAL A 23 0.87 -0.52 -12.86
C VAL A 23 0.39 -0.04 -11.49
N LYS A 24 0.52 -0.89 -10.48
CA LYS A 24 0.18 -0.56 -9.08
C LYS A 24 1.31 -1.00 -8.15
N CYS A 25 1.33 -0.44 -6.94
CA CYS A 25 2.17 -0.95 -5.87
C CYS A 25 1.80 -2.42 -5.57
N ASP A 26 2.82 -3.26 -5.47
CA ASP A 26 2.74 -4.69 -5.16
C ASP A 26 3.30 -4.99 -3.75
N LEU A 27 3.55 -3.95 -2.94
CA LEU A 27 4.19 -4.07 -1.63
C LEU A 27 5.60 -4.66 -1.66
N CYS A 28 6.28 -4.59 -2.82
CA CYS A 28 7.59 -5.20 -3.04
C CYS A 28 7.59 -6.70 -2.76
N ASP A 29 6.57 -7.42 -3.25
CA ASP A 29 6.39 -8.87 -3.04
C ASP A 29 7.63 -9.72 -3.39
N PHE A 30 8.47 -9.22 -4.29
CA PHE A 30 9.72 -9.85 -4.72
C PHE A 30 10.96 -9.52 -3.86
N LEU A 31 10.86 -8.61 -2.89
CA LEU A 31 11.98 -8.23 -2.02
C LEU A 31 11.83 -8.87 -0.63
N PRO A 32 12.79 -9.69 -0.17
CA PRO A 32 12.72 -10.29 1.16
C PRO A 32 12.79 -9.25 2.28
N GLU A 33 13.37 -8.07 2.02
CA GLU A 33 13.41 -6.96 2.99
C GLU A 33 12.05 -6.21 3.10
N GLY A 34 11.06 -6.57 2.28
CA GLY A 34 9.72 -5.98 2.26
C GLY A 34 9.63 -4.64 1.52
N PRO A 35 8.64 -3.79 1.84
CA PRO A 35 8.38 -2.53 1.13
C PRO A 35 9.55 -1.55 1.20
N ALA A 36 10.17 -1.26 0.05
CA ALA A 36 11.27 -0.31 -0.05
C ALA A 36 10.87 1.10 0.40
N CYS A 37 9.63 1.53 0.12
CA CYS A 37 9.10 2.83 0.53
C CYS A 37 9.03 2.99 2.05
N VAL A 38 8.78 1.92 2.81
CA VAL A 38 8.78 1.93 4.28
C VAL A 38 10.21 2.12 4.79
N ARG A 39 11.19 1.38 4.25
CA ARG A 39 12.60 1.48 4.65
C ARG A 39 13.24 2.83 4.30
N ALA A 40 12.89 3.40 3.15
CA ALA A 40 13.43 4.67 2.69
C ALA A 40 12.81 5.89 3.40
N CYS A 41 11.74 5.71 4.18
CA CYS A 41 10.99 6.81 4.77
C CYS A 41 11.74 7.44 5.96
N PRO A 42 12.27 8.68 5.84
CA PRO A 42 13.17 9.25 6.85
C PRO A 42 12.46 9.61 8.15
N ASN A 43 11.18 9.98 8.08
CA ASN A 43 10.37 10.36 9.24
C ASN A 43 9.52 9.20 9.78
N GLN A 44 9.67 7.99 9.22
CA GLN A 44 8.90 6.80 9.61
C GLN A 44 7.38 6.98 9.55
N ALA A 45 6.90 7.80 8.61
CA ALA A 45 5.47 8.01 8.37
C ALA A 45 4.77 6.75 7.82
N LEU A 46 5.49 5.90 7.11
CA LEU A 46 4.98 4.65 6.56
C LEU A 46 5.37 3.46 7.44
N ARG A 47 4.42 2.53 7.65
CA ARG A 47 4.63 1.27 8.37
C ARG A 47 3.86 0.15 7.69
N LEU A 48 4.46 -1.04 7.62
CA LEU A 48 3.77 -2.24 7.17
C LEU A 48 3.06 -2.88 8.37
N ILE A 49 1.74 -3.09 8.25
CA ILE A 49 0.93 -3.78 9.25
C ILE A 49 0.64 -5.18 8.70
N PRO A 50 1.25 -6.25 9.25
CA PRO A 50 1.02 -7.60 8.76
C PRO A 50 -0.39 -8.09 9.14
N ASP A 51 -0.98 -8.94 8.29
CA ASP A 51 -2.36 -9.42 8.47
C ASP A 51 -2.61 -10.03 9.85
N ASP A 52 -1.68 -10.83 10.36
CA ASP A 52 -1.80 -11.44 11.69
C ASP A 52 -1.98 -10.40 12.80
N SER A 53 -1.33 -9.24 12.68
CA SER A 53 -1.47 -8.17 13.66
C SER A 53 -2.85 -7.54 13.60
N LEU A 54 -3.42 -7.39 12.40
CA LEU A 54 -4.77 -6.89 12.21
C LEU A 54 -5.80 -7.87 12.77
N GLN A 55 -5.64 -9.17 12.49
CA GLN A 55 -6.52 -10.22 13.01
C GLN A 55 -6.47 -10.29 14.55
N ARG A 56 -5.29 -10.16 15.16
CA ARG A 56 -5.15 -10.08 16.62
C ARG A 56 -5.92 -8.89 17.19
N GLN A 57 -5.78 -7.72 16.58
CA GLN A 57 -6.51 -6.52 17.02
C GLN A 57 -8.03 -6.68 16.88
N MET A 58 -8.50 -7.29 15.80
CA MET A 58 -9.93 -7.56 15.59
C MET A 58 -10.48 -8.50 16.66
N LYS A 59 -9.78 -9.60 16.95
CA LYS A 59 -10.17 -10.55 18.00
C LYS A 59 -10.22 -9.90 19.37
N GLU A 60 -9.24 -9.06 19.68
CA GLU A 60 -9.22 -8.36 20.97
C GLU A 60 -10.41 -7.38 21.10
N LYS A 61 -10.72 -6.63 20.04
CA LYS A 61 -11.91 -5.77 20.02
C LYS A 61 -13.20 -6.56 20.22
N GLN A 62 -13.34 -7.71 19.58
CA GLN A 62 -14.49 -8.60 19.76
C GLN A 62 -14.59 -9.12 21.20
N ARG A 63 -13.46 -9.52 21.79
CA ARG A 63 -13.39 -9.99 23.19
C ARG A 63 -13.83 -8.89 24.16
N LEU A 64 -13.33 -7.67 23.97
CA LEU A 64 -13.71 -6.51 24.78
C LEU A 64 -15.21 -6.20 24.67
N ALA A 65 -15.75 -6.16 23.44
CA ALA A 65 -17.17 -5.94 23.21
C ALA A 65 -18.05 -7.04 23.85
N ALA A 66 -17.63 -8.31 23.77
CA ALA A 66 -18.33 -9.41 24.43
C ALA A 66 -18.29 -9.29 25.95
N SER A 67 -17.15 -8.87 26.52
CA SER A 67 -17.01 -8.67 27.97
C SER A 67 -17.78 -7.47 28.51
N TRP A 68 -18.10 -6.47 27.67
CA TRP A 68 -18.82 -5.27 28.08
C TRP A 68 -20.24 -5.55 28.60
N PHE A 69 -20.88 -6.63 28.15
CA PHE A 69 -22.21 -7.05 28.61
C PHE A 69 -22.19 -8.05 29.77
N ALA A 70 -20.99 -8.47 30.21
CA ALA A 70 -20.82 -9.45 31.27
C ALA A 70 -20.64 -8.80 32.66
N ASN A 71 -20.85 -7.48 32.77
CA ASN A 71 -20.74 -6.70 34.00
C ASN A 71 -21.99 -5.83 34.22
#